data_AF-A0A0P7HD32-F1
#
_entry.id   AF-A0A0P7HD32-F1
#
_cell.length_a   1.000
_cell.length_b   1.000
_cell.length_c   1.000
_cell.angle_alpha   90.00
_cell.angle_beta   90.00
_cell.angle_gamma   90.00
#
_symmetry.space_group_name_H-M   'P 1'
#
loop_
_entity.id
_entity.type
_entity.pdbx_description
1 polymer ?
#
loop_
_entity_poly.entity_id
_entity_poly.type
_entity_poly.pdbx_seq_one_letter_code
_entity_poly.pdbx_strand_id
1 'polypeptide(L)'
;MKVLASQETLDRLKSLLVALQEQASGVIGHLSVTHSFGDPACDRLSPGGADPQDPRVEADLAKYGGVEGLALAEEVFELSSDLGTWATARFPKVQNRWALGSLLLFDSARSMMKGPRASSWPDRRRLSWDYYWDSHLRSCTAGFGPRAASVRQAMTVQVGAKVMPTHRLMAATAAESAVENWRRRWFRTMDTYLYRADKARVSRSAQHLTVYQAHMLLNRLGLSLREEAAMGLYARTWSTEREAMLLDKH
;
A
#
# COMPACT_ATOMS: atom_id res chain seq x y z
N MET A 1 -10.16 -15.57 6.72
CA MET A 1 -9.13 -14.50 6.79
C MET A 1 -8.10 -14.95 7.81
N LYS A 2 -6.80 -14.99 7.48
CA LYS A 2 -5.72 -15.22 8.46
C LYS A 2 -5.05 -13.88 8.71
N VAL A 3 -4.93 -13.48 9.97
CA VAL A 3 -4.35 -12.20 10.39
C VAL A 3 -3.15 -12.51 11.27
N LEU A 4 -1.98 -11.97 10.90
CA LEU A 4 -0.83 -11.88 11.79
C LEU A 4 -0.91 -10.50 12.43
N ALA A 5 -1.07 -10.47 13.74
CA ALA A 5 -1.13 -9.24 14.50
C ALA A 5 -0.56 -9.45 15.90
N SER A 6 -0.21 -8.36 16.58
CA SER A 6 0.13 -8.41 18.00
C SER A 6 -1.01 -9.03 18.84
N GLN A 7 -0.68 -9.59 20.00
CA GLN A 7 -1.67 -10.19 20.90
C GLN A 7 -2.78 -9.21 21.30
N GLU A 8 -2.42 -7.95 21.55
CA GLU A 8 -3.37 -6.88 21.87
C GLU A 8 -4.38 -6.66 20.72
N THR A 9 -3.88 -6.58 19.48
CA THR A 9 -4.73 -6.44 18.29
C THR A 9 -5.64 -7.65 18.12
N LEU A 10 -5.13 -8.87 18.35
CA LEU A 10 -5.92 -10.09 18.26
C LEU A 10 -7.05 -10.11 19.30
N ASP A 11 -6.80 -9.65 20.52
CA ASP A 11 -7.81 -9.62 21.58
C ASP A 11 -8.90 -8.56 21.33
N ARG A 12 -8.52 -7.41 20.76
CA ARG A 12 -9.49 -6.41 20.27
C ARG A 12 -10.35 -6.95 19.13
N LEU A 13 -9.74 -7.63 18.14
CA LEU A 13 -10.45 -8.23 17.02
C LEU A 13 -11.41 -9.34 17.47
N LYS A 14 -11.00 -10.18 18.43
CA LYS A 14 -11.90 -11.18 19.04
C LYS A 14 -13.12 -10.51 19.67
N SER A 15 -12.90 -9.46 20.48
CA SER A 15 -13.97 -8.76 21.18
C SER A 15 -14.95 -8.10 20.21
N LEU A 16 -14.43 -7.45 19.16
CA LEU A 16 -15.25 -6.86 18.10
C LEU A 16 -16.05 -7.93 17.35
N LEU A 17 -15.44 -9.07 17.04
CA LEU A 17 -16.09 -10.15 16.31
C LEU A 17 -17.24 -10.78 17.11
N VAL A 18 -17.06 -10.96 18.43
CA VAL A 18 -18.14 -11.41 19.33
C VAL A 18 -19.30 -10.42 19.30
N ALA A 19 -19.03 -9.12 19.46
CA ALA A 19 -20.07 -8.08 19.42
C ALA A 19 -20.80 -8.03 18.06
N LEU A 20 -20.08 -8.19 16.95
CA LEU A 20 -20.67 -8.25 15.62
C LEU A 20 -21.52 -9.52 15.40
N GLN A 21 -21.09 -10.67 15.94
CA GLN A 21 -21.88 -11.90 15.89
C GLN A 21 -23.17 -11.78 16.69
N GLU A 22 -23.11 -11.16 17.87
CA GLU A 22 -24.30 -10.87 18.69
C GLU A 22 -25.28 -9.95 17.95
N GLN A 23 -24.79 -8.87 17.33
CA GLN A 23 -25.63 -7.95 16.55
C GLN A 23 -26.19 -8.57 15.27
N ALA A 24 -25.41 -9.42 14.58
CA ALA A 24 -25.79 -10.02 13.32
C ALA A 24 -26.70 -11.25 13.48
N SER A 25 -26.83 -11.79 14.70
CA SER A 25 -27.60 -13.00 15.02
C SER A 25 -29.06 -12.99 14.56
N GLY A 26 -29.65 -11.79 14.31
CA GLY A 26 -31.00 -11.64 13.78
C GLY A 26 -31.12 -11.42 12.26
N VAL A 27 -30.04 -11.13 11.53
CA VAL A 27 -30.09 -10.67 10.12
C VAL A 27 -29.23 -11.52 9.19
N ILE A 28 -28.13 -12.08 9.68
CA ILE A 28 -27.20 -12.89 8.88
C ILE A 28 -27.25 -14.31 9.46
N GLY A 29 -27.91 -15.24 8.75
CA GLY A 29 -27.95 -16.65 9.12
C GLY A 29 -26.55 -17.16 9.46
N HIS A 30 -26.44 -17.87 10.59
CA HIS A 30 -25.22 -18.32 11.26
C HIS A 30 -24.05 -18.66 10.31
N LEU A 31 -23.24 -17.65 9.98
CA LEU A 31 -21.95 -17.87 9.32
C LEU A 31 -21.04 -18.53 10.36
N SER A 32 -20.78 -19.82 10.21
CA SER A 32 -19.81 -20.54 11.03
C SER A 32 -18.41 -19.99 10.74
N VAL A 33 -17.91 -19.13 11.62
CA VAL A 33 -16.55 -18.59 11.54
C VAL A 33 -15.62 -19.46 12.39
N THR A 34 -14.75 -20.22 11.74
CA THR A 34 -13.71 -21.01 12.42
C THR A 34 -12.43 -20.18 12.55
N HIS A 35 -11.88 -20.11 13.76
CA HIS A 35 -10.61 -19.43 14.05
C HIS A 35 -9.56 -20.45 14.49
N SER A 36 -8.34 -20.29 14.00
CA SER A 36 -7.18 -21.05 14.44
C SER A 36 -6.10 -20.06 14.88
N PHE A 37 -5.68 -20.14 16.14
CA PHE A 37 -4.55 -19.39 16.67
C PHE A 37 -3.30 -20.28 16.57
N GLY A 38 -2.21 -19.73 16.05
CA GLY A 38 -0.93 -20.41 15.97
C GLY A 38 0.06 -19.82 16.96
N ASP A 39 1.22 -20.46 17.08
CA ASP A 39 2.32 -19.96 17.90
C ASP A 39 2.81 -18.59 17.38
N PRO A 40 3.36 -17.73 18.27
CA PRO A 40 3.92 -16.45 17.88
C PRO A 40 4.99 -16.59 16.80
N ALA A 41 5.01 -15.65 15.85
CA ALA A 41 6.10 -15.57 14.89
C ALA A 41 7.39 -15.15 15.60
N CYS A 42 8.33 -16.09 15.72
CA CYS A 42 9.69 -15.85 16.22
C CYS A 42 10.67 -15.62 15.07
N ASP A 43 11.69 -14.78 15.30
CA ASP A 43 12.85 -14.73 14.40
C ASP A 43 13.60 -16.07 14.49
N ARG A 44 13.97 -16.65 13.34
CA ARG A 44 14.70 -17.93 13.26
C ARG A 44 16.05 -17.88 13.99
N LEU A 45 16.60 -16.67 14.17
CA LEU A 45 17.86 -16.44 14.90
C LEU A 45 17.67 -16.31 16.42
N SER A 46 16.43 -16.29 16.92
CA SER A 46 16.14 -16.23 18.36
C SER A 46 16.18 -17.63 19.01
N PRO A 47 16.52 -17.74 20.31
CA PRO A 47 16.46 -19.02 21.03
C PRO A 47 15.04 -19.60 20.96
N GLY A 48 14.88 -20.78 20.32
CA GLY A 48 13.59 -21.41 20.05
C GLY A 48 13.08 -21.29 18.59
N GLY A 49 13.78 -20.57 17.71
CA GLY A 49 13.42 -20.38 16.30
C GLY A 49 13.82 -21.53 15.35
N ALA A 50 14.16 -22.72 15.89
CA ALA A 50 14.66 -23.85 15.11
C ALA A 50 13.54 -24.66 14.43
N ASP A 51 12.30 -24.56 14.92
CA ASP A 51 11.17 -25.27 14.33
C ASP A 51 10.65 -24.55 13.06
N PRO A 52 10.34 -25.29 11.98
CA PRO A 52 9.78 -24.70 10.77
C PRO A 52 8.46 -23.99 11.07
N GLN A 53 8.35 -22.71 10.70
CA GLN A 53 7.09 -21.98 10.81
C GLN A 53 6.18 -22.30 9.62
N ASP A 54 4.89 -21.96 9.73
CA ASP A 54 3.98 -21.98 8.57
C ASP A 54 4.66 -21.20 7.42
N PRO A 55 4.85 -21.80 6.23
CA PRO A 55 5.52 -21.15 5.11
C PRO A 55 4.95 -19.78 4.73
N ARG A 56 3.69 -19.52 5.07
CA ARG A 56 3.06 -18.20 4.88
C ARG A 56 3.59 -17.15 5.86
N VAL A 57 3.80 -17.54 7.12
CA VAL A 57 4.41 -16.68 8.15
C VAL A 57 5.83 -16.33 7.74
N GLU A 58 6.60 -17.32 7.30
CA GLU A 58 7.97 -17.09 6.81
C GLU A 58 8.00 -16.16 5.59
N ALA A 59 7.05 -16.34 4.67
CA ALA A 59 6.92 -15.45 3.52
C ALA A 59 6.58 -14.01 3.95
N ASP A 60 5.72 -13.81 4.95
CA ASP A 60 5.36 -12.48 5.44
C ASP A 60 6.53 -11.83 6.21
N LEU A 61 7.21 -12.58 7.08
CA LEU A 61 8.45 -12.11 7.74
C LEU A 61 9.51 -11.72 6.70
N ALA A 62 9.70 -12.52 5.65
CA ALA A 62 10.60 -12.19 4.56
C ALA A 62 10.15 -10.94 3.78
N LYS A 63 8.85 -10.70 3.60
CA LYS A 63 8.37 -9.50 2.91
C LYS A 63 8.61 -8.23 3.72
N TYR A 64 8.40 -8.27 5.03
CA TYR A 64 8.51 -7.11 5.90
C TYR A 64 9.88 -6.95 6.58
N GLY A 65 10.78 -7.92 6.43
CA GLY A 65 12.15 -7.83 6.94
C GLY A 65 12.33 -8.26 8.39
N GLY A 66 11.46 -9.15 8.88
CA GLY A 66 11.47 -9.69 10.24
C GLY A 66 10.19 -9.35 11.02
N VAL A 67 10.15 -9.82 12.27
CA VAL A 67 8.99 -9.64 13.17
C VAL A 67 8.71 -8.16 13.43
N GLU A 68 9.75 -7.37 13.70
CA GLU A 68 9.60 -5.94 13.96
C GLU A 68 9.08 -5.18 12.73
N GLY A 69 9.58 -5.52 11.53
CA GLY A 69 9.09 -4.94 10.28
C GLY A 69 7.63 -5.27 10.00
N LEU A 70 7.20 -6.50 10.34
CA LEU A 70 5.81 -6.94 10.23
C LEU A 70 4.92 -6.21 11.25
N ALA A 71 5.35 -6.10 12.51
CA ALA A 71 4.60 -5.40 13.55
C ALA A 71 4.41 -3.91 13.20
N LEU A 72 5.45 -3.24 12.70
CA LEU A 72 5.35 -1.86 12.21
C LEU A 72 4.41 -1.71 11.02
N ALA A 73 4.25 -2.76 10.21
CA ALA A 73 3.38 -2.76 9.05
C ALA A 73 1.89 -2.85 9.43
N GLU A 74 1.55 -3.34 10.63
CA GLU A 74 0.16 -3.45 11.10
C GLU A 74 -0.59 -2.12 11.08
N GLU A 75 0.06 -1.03 11.52
CA GLU A 75 -0.54 0.32 11.51
C GLU A 75 -0.87 0.79 10.08
N VAL A 76 -0.04 0.39 9.10
CA VAL A 76 -0.28 0.67 7.68
C VAL A 76 -1.41 -0.22 7.14
N PHE A 77 -1.53 -1.46 7.61
CA PHE A 77 -2.63 -2.36 7.23
C PHE A 77 -3.97 -1.89 7.75
N GLU A 78 -4.04 -1.46 9.01
CA GLU A 78 -5.25 -0.91 9.60
C GLU A 78 -5.71 0.30 8.78
N LEU A 79 -4.81 1.26 8.58
CA LEU A 79 -5.10 2.45 7.79
C LEU A 79 -5.54 2.12 6.35
N SER A 80 -4.82 1.22 5.66
CA SER A 80 -5.13 0.86 4.28
C SER A 80 -6.43 0.06 4.15
N SER A 81 -6.85 -0.64 5.21
CA SER A 81 -8.12 -1.37 5.24
C SER A 81 -9.29 -0.43 5.47
N ASP A 82 -9.16 0.55 6.38
CA ASP A 82 -10.15 1.62 6.55
C ASP A 82 -10.30 2.45 5.26
N LEU A 83 -9.17 2.86 4.68
CA LEU A 83 -9.12 3.59 3.42
C LEU A 83 -9.74 2.78 2.29
N GLY A 84 -9.45 1.48 2.20
CA GLY A 84 -10.03 0.59 1.20
C GLY A 84 -11.55 0.49 1.34
N THR A 85 -12.05 0.33 2.56
CA THR A 85 -13.49 0.27 2.86
C THR A 85 -14.19 1.58 2.49
N TRP A 86 -13.63 2.71 2.91
CA TRP A 86 -14.15 4.02 2.53
C TRP A 86 -14.12 4.25 1.01
N ALA A 87 -13.01 3.94 0.34
CA ALA A 87 -12.85 4.17 -1.09
C ALA A 87 -13.77 3.28 -1.93
N THR A 88 -13.98 2.03 -1.52
CA THR A 88 -14.89 1.11 -2.21
C THR A 88 -16.35 1.55 -2.10
N ALA A 89 -16.76 2.13 -0.98
CA ALA A 89 -18.07 2.75 -0.81
C ALA A 89 -18.22 4.06 -1.60
N ARG A 90 -17.21 4.95 -1.52
CA ARG A 90 -17.22 6.26 -2.20
C ARG A 90 -17.14 6.15 -3.72
N PHE A 91 -16.39 5.18 -4.22
CA PHE A 91 -16.16 4.90 -5.64
C PHE A 91 -16.53 3.43 -5.94
N PRO A 92 -17.82 3.12 -6.17
CA PRO A 92 -18.28 1.73 -6.30
C PRO A 92 -17.67 0.97 -7.49
N LYS A 93 -17.40 1.67 -8.60
CA LYS A 93 -16.75 1.08 -9.78
C LYS A 93 -15.24 1.15 -9.64
N VAL A 94 -14.56 0.03 -9.92
CA VAL A 94 -13.08 -0.06 -9.86
C VAL A 94 -12.42 1.01 -10.73
N GLN A 95 -12.95 1.28 -11.93
CA GLN A 95 -12.37 2.30 -12.83
C GLN A 95 -12.38 3.71 -12.20
N ASN A 96 -13.37 4.01 -11.35
CA ASN A 96 -13.47 5.30 -10.67
C ASN A 96 -12.44 5.46 -9.55
N ARG A 97 -11.83 4.35 -9.08
CA ARG A 97 -10.77 4.37 -8.06
C ARG A 97 -9.39 4.70 -8.63
N TRP A 98 -9.23 4.70 -9.96
CA TRP A 98 -7.91 4.88 -10.59
C TRP A 98 -7.27 6.23 -10.27
N ALA A 99 -8.06 7.30 -10.22
CA ALA A 99 -7.57 8.63 -9.88
C ALA A 99 -7.04 8.66 -8.44
N LEU A 100 -7.83 8.17 -7.49
CA LEU A 100 -7.41 8.03 -6.09
C LEU A 100 -6.19 7.11 -5.95
N GLY A 101 -6.18 5.95 -6.62
CA GLY A 101 -5.06 5.01 -6.61
C GLY A 101 -3.76 5.62 -7.16
N SER A 102 -3.85 6.41 -8.24
CA SER A 102 -2.69 7.14 -8.79
C SER A 102 -2.16 8.20 -7.83
N LEU A 103 -3.05 8.91 -7.13
CA LEU A 103 -2.67 9.89 -6.11
C LEU A 103 -2.00 9.20 -4.90
N LEU A 104 -2.53 8.08 -4.42
CA LEU A 104 -1.96 7.33 -3.30
C LEU A 104 -0.59 6.71 -3.66
N LEU A 105 -0.41 6.24 -4.90
CA LEU A 105 0.90 5.83 -5.41
C LEU A 105 1.90 7.00 -5.42
N PHE A 106 1.49 8.16 -5.91
CA PHE A 106 2.31 9.37 -5.88
C PHE A 106 2.68 9.75 -4.45
N ASP A 107 1.70 9.77 -3.53
CA ASP A 107 1.92 10.14 -2.13
C ASP A 107 2.87 9.16 -1.42
N SER A 108 2.80 7.86 -1.74
CA SER A 108 3.73 6.84 -1.22
C SER A 108 5.17 7.08 -1.70
N ALA A 109 5.36 7.31 -3.00
CA ALA A 109 6.68 7.61 -3.55
C ALA A 109 7.22 8.93 -2.96
N ARG A 110 6.34 9.93 -2.84
CA ARG A 110 6.68 11.25 -2.29
C ARG A 110 7.02 11.17 -0.80
N SER A 111 6.34 10.36 0.01
CA SER A 111 6.70 10.20 1.44
C SER A 111 8.11 9.62 1.59
N MET A 112 8.45 8.63 0.76
CA MET A 112 9.81 8.06 0.75
C MET A 112 10.87 9.08 0.29
N MET A 113 10.61 9.86 -0.76
CA MET A 113 11.64 10.70 -1.39
C MET A 113 11.72 12.14 -0.87
N LYS A 114 10.58 12.70 -0.46
CA LYS A 114 10.37 14.10 -0.10
C LYS A 114 9.60 14.28 1.22
N GLY A 115 9.35 13.19 1.96
CA GLY A 115 8.78 13.26 3.29
C GLY A 115 9.65 14.04 4.29
N PRO A 116 9.08 14.55 5.39
CA PRO A 116 9.84 15.27 6.42
C PRO A 116 11.02 14.46 6.96
N ARG A 117 10.87 13.13 7.06
CA ARG A 117 11.91 12.24 7.55
C ARG A 117 12.70 11.60 6.41
N ALA A 118 12.47 12.00 5.16
CA ALA A 118 13.08 11.35 4.02
C ALA A 118 14.61 11.41 4.03
N SER A 119 15.18 12.48 4.59
CA SER A 119 16.63 12.65 4.71
C SER A 119 17.33 11.60 5.55
N SER A 120 16.64 10.90 6.46
CA SER A 120 17.27 9.82 7.24
C SER A 120 17.47 8.54 6.44
N TRP A 121 16.77 8.32 5.33
CA TRP A 121 16.90 7.08 4.56
C TRP A 121 18.22 7.07 3.78
N PRO A 122 19.07 6.04 3.93
CA PRO A 122 20.23 5.86 3.05
C PRO A 122 19.82 5.77 1.57
N ASP A 123 18.69 5.11 1.29
CA ASP A 123 18.18 4.88 -0.07
C ASP A 123 17.78 6.16 -0.78
N ARG A 124 17.24 7.16 -0.07
CA ARG A 124 16.82 8.43 -0.69
C ARG A 124 17.96 9.08 -1.48
N ARG A 125 19.19 9.00 -0.98
CA ARG A 125 20.37 9.58 -1.65
C ARG A 125 20.77 8.83 -2.92
N ARG A 126 20.37 7.57 -3.04
CA ARG A 126 20.76 6.67 -4.13
C ARG A 126 19.67 6.53 -5.20
N LEU A 127 18.42 6.86 -4.88
CA LEU A 127 17.27 6.69 -5.75
C LEU A 127 16.86 8.03 -6.38
N SER A 128 16.87 8.08 -7.72
CA SER A 128 16.21 9.16 -8.46
C SER A 128 14.71 8.87 -8.62
N TRP A 129 13.92 9.93 -8.87
CA TRP A 129 12.48 9.81 -9.12
C TRP A 129 12.20 8.88 -10.31
N ASP A 130 12.95 9.04 -11.40
CA ASP A 130 12.81 8.19 -12.59
C ASP A 130 13.19 6.73 -12.30
N TYR A 131 14.28 6.49 -11.57
CA TYR A 131 14.68 5.13 -11.23
C TYR A 131 13.62 4.42 -10.38
N TYR A 132 13.01 5.13 -9.40
CA TYR A 132 11.92 4.58 -8.59
C TYR A 132 10.77 4.09 -9.48
N TRP A 133 10.27 4.94 -10.38
CA TRP A 133 9.14 4.61 -11.24
C TRP A 133 9.47 3.56 -12.31
N ASP A 134 10.68 3.57 -12.85
CA ASP A 134 11.13 2.53 -13.77
C ASP A 134 11.21 1.17 -13.06
N SER A 135 11.66 1.15 -11.80
CA SER A 135 11.70 -0.06 -10.97
C SER A 135 10.30 -0.55 -10.60
N HIS A 136 9.39 0.36 -10.24
CA HIS A 136 7.98 0.06 -9.99
C HIS A 136 7.32 -0.56 -11.22
N LEU A 137 7.50 0.05 -12.40
CA LEU A 137 6.94 -0.44 -13.66
C LEU A 137 7.53 -1.81 -14.04
N ARG A 138 8.83 -2.04 -13.83
CA ARG A 138 9.45 -3.36 -14.02
C ARG A 138 8.84 -4.41 -13.09
N SER A 139 8.59 -4.06 -11.84
CA SER A 139 8.01 -4.99 -10.85
C SER A 139 6.58 -5.37 -11.24
N CYS A 140 5.75 -4.39 -11.60
CA CYS A 140 4.38 -4.63 -12.04
C CYS A 140 4.27 -5.44 -13.35
N THR A 141 5.28 -5.38 -14.20
CA THR A 141 5.30 -6.09 -15.50
C THR A 141 6.12 -7.37 -15.50
N ALA A 142 6.72 -7.75 -14.36
CA ALA A 142 7.59 -8.93 -14.26
C ALA A 142 6.88 -10.22 -14.70
N GLY A 143 5.58 -10.35 -14.40
CA GLY A 143 4.77 -11.53 -14.75
C GLY A 143 4.59 -11.77 -16.26
N PHE A 144 4.94 -10.81 -17.12
CA PHE A 144 4.89 -11.01 -18.58
C PHE A 144 6.15 -11.71 -19.15
N GLY A 145 7.13 -12.05 -18.31
CA GLY A 145 8.32 -12.80 -18.71
C GLY A 145 9.10 -12.12 -19.85
N PRO A 146 9.47 -12.85 -20.92
CA PRO A 146 10.22 -12.28 -22.05
C PRO A 146 9.53 -11.08 -22.72
N ARG A 147 8.20 -10.98 -22.64
CA ARG A 147 7.43 -9.87 -23.23
C ARG A 147 7.36 -8.64 -22.33
N ALA A 148 7.91 -8.67 -21.12
CA ALA A 148 7.77 -7.57 -20.16
C ALA A 148 8.28 -6.24 -20.71
N ALA A 149 9.39 -6.24 -21.46
CA ALA A 149 9.94 -5.02 -22.06
C ALA A 149 9.00 -4.40 -23.10
N SER A 150 8.45 -5.20 -24.02
CA SER A 150 7.51 -4.72 -25.05
C SER A 150 6.19 -4.26 -24.44
N VAL A 151 5.69 -4.96 -23.41
CA VAL A 151 4.50 -4.56 -22.66
C VAL A 151 4.71 -3.20 -21.98
N ARG A 152 5.85 -2.97 -21.32
CA ARG A 152 6.18 -1.66 -20.73
C ARG A 152 6.17 -0.54 -21.77
N GLN A 153 6.82 -0.77 -22.91
CA GLN A 153 6.87 0.23 -23.98
C GLN A 153 5.47 0.56 -24.51
N ALA A 154 4.66 -0.46 -24.79
CA ALA A 154 3.29 -0.28 -25.26
C ALA A 154 2.43 0.47 -24.23
N MET A 155 2.56 0.14 -22.94
CA MET A 155 1.85 0.82 -21.87
C MET A 155 2.25 2.29 -21.75
N THR A 156 3.54 2.62 -21.80
CA THR A 156 4.02 4.01 -21.77
C THR A 156 3.43 4.84 -22.91
N VAL A 157 3.39 4.29 -24.12
CA VAL A 157 2.79 4.97 -25.29
C VAL A 157 1.28 5.17 -25.09
N GLN A 158 0.55 4.12 -24.70
CA GLN A 158 -0.90 4.17 -24.51
C GLN A 158 -1.32 5.12 -23.39
N VAL A 159 -0.60 5.11 -22.27
CA VAL A 159 -0.82 6.00 -21.13
C VAL A 159 -0.45 7.44 -21.48
N GLY A 160 0.65 7.64 -22.21
CA GLY A 160 1.13 8.96 -22.65
C GLY A 160 0.04 9.80 -23.31
N ALA A 161 -0.76 9.19 -24.19
CA ALA A 161 -1.87 9.87 -24.88
C ALA A 161 -3.01 10.33 -23.94
N LYS A 162 -3.11 9.75 -22.73
CA LYS A 162 -4.19 9.99 -21.77
C LYS A 162 -3.75 10.72 -20.50
N VAL A 163 -2.50 11.18 -20.43
CA VAL A 163 -1.94 11.82 -19.24
C VAL A 163 -2.77 13.02 -18.81
N MET A 164 -2.96 14.01 -19.67
CA MET A 164 -3.65 15.25 -19.29
C MET A 164 -5.12 15.07 -18.88
N PRO A 165 -5.96 14.31 -19.61
CA PRO A 165 -7.32 14.00 -19.15
C PRO A 165 -7.34 13.30 -17.79
N THR A 166 -6.43 12.34 -17.57
CA THR A 166 -6.35 11.62 -16.29
C THR A 166 -5.87 12.52 -15.16
N HIS A 167 -4.91 13.41 -15.44
CA HIS A 167 -4.41 14.41 -14.50
C HIS A 167 -5.52 15.39 -14.06
N ARG A 168 -6.43 15.79 -14.96
CA ARG A 168 -7.61 16.58 -14.57
C ARG A 168 -8.54 15.81 -13.64
N LEU A 169 -8.78 14.52 -13.92
CA LEU A 169 -9.58 13.67 -13.04
C LEU A 169 -8.92 13.49 -11.67
N MET A 170 -7.59 13.32 -11.64
CA MET A 170 -6.81 13.29 -10.40
C MET A 170 -6.94 14.60 -9.62
N ALA A 171 -6.82 15.76 -10.26
CA ALA A 171 -7.04 17.06 -9.61
C ALA A 171 -8.46 17.18 -9.03
N ALA A 172 -9.48 16.86 -9.82
CA ALA A 172 -10.88 16.90 -9.36
C ALA A 172 -11.12 15.96 -8.17
N THR A 173 -10.51 14.76 -8.19
CA THR A 173 -10.58 13.81 -7.07
C THR A 173 -9.85 14.36 -5.84
N ALA A 174 -8.69 14.99 -6.03
CA ALA A 174 -7.89 15.59 -4.96
C ALA A 174 -8.58 16.80 -4.29
N ALA A 175 -9.45 17.51 -5.02
CA ALA A 175 -10.22 18.64 -4.50
C ALA A 175 -11.27 18.23 -3.45
N GLU A 176 -11.66 16.94 -3.41
CA GLU A 176 -12.59 16.45 -2.40
C GLU A 176 -11.90 16.43 -1.01
N SER A 177 -12.47 17.15 -0.04
CA SER A 177 -11.91 17.25 1.32
C SER A 177 -11.69 15.89 2.00
N ALA A 178 -12.59 14.94 1.77
CA ALA A 178 -12.45 13.57 2.27
C ALA A 178 -11.23 12.86 1.65
N VAL A 179 -11.00 13.03 0.35
CA VAL A 179 -9.81 12.49 -0.34
C VAL A 179 -8.55 13.15 0.19
N GLU A 180 -8.52 14.48 0.33
CA GLU A 180 -7.37 15.21 0.87
C GLU A 180 -7.00 14.70 2.28
N ASN A 181 -7.98 14.50 3.15
CA ASN A 181 -7.78 13.95 4.48
C ASN A 181 -7.13 12.56 4.46
N TRP A 182 -7.64 11.66 3.62
CA TRP A 182 -7.07 10.33 3.44
C TRP A 182 -5.65 10.37 2.90
N ARG A 183 -5.39 11.20 1.89
CA ARG A 183 -4.05 11.38 1.30
C ARG A 183 -3.05 11.90 2.33
N ARG A 184 -3.43 12.90 3.14
CA ARG A 184 -2.57 13.43 4.21
C ARG A 184 -2.28 12.38 5.27
N ARG A 185 -3.29 11.61 5.70
CA ARG A 185 -3.11 10.51 6.67
C ARG A 185 -2.19 9.43 6.11
N TRP A 186 -2.43 8.99 4.87
CA TRP A 186 -1.60 8.02 4.16
C TRP A 186 -0.14 8.46 4.05
N PHE A 187 0.11 9.67 3.55
CA PHE A 187 1.46 10.23 3.42
C PHE A 187 2.22 10.25 4.76
N ARG A 188 1.56 10.71 5.83
CA ARG A 188 2.18 10.78 7.17
C ARG A 188 2.43 9.42 7.78
N THR A 189 1.52 8.48 7.60
CA THR A 189 1.68 7.10 8.07
C THR A 189 2.82 6.41 7.33
N MET A 190 2.93 6.57 6.01
CA MET A 190 4.05 6.03 5.24
C MET A 190 5.40 6.64 5.66
N ASP A 191 5.49 7.97 5.82
CA ASP A 191 6.71 8.62 6.32
C ASP A 191 7.12 8.12 7.73
N THR A 192 6.14 7.94 8.62
CA THR A 192 6.37 7.45 9.99
C THR A 192 6.73 5.96 10.02
N TYR A 193 6.10 5.16 9.18
CA TYR A 193 6.39 3.74 9.03
C TYR A 193 7.84 3.51 8.58
N LEU A 194 8.25 4.20 7.50
CA LEU A 194 9.62 4.13 6.99
C LEU A 194 10.63 4.61 8.03
N TYR A 195 10.29 5.65 8.80
CA TYR A 195 11.10 6.10 9.93
C TYR A 195 11.35 5.04 10.98
N ARG A 196 10.28 4.41 11.45
CA ARG A 196 10.38 3.40 12.48
C ARG A 196 11.09 2.15 11.97
N ALA A 197 10.86 1.77 10.71
CA ALA A 197 11.55 0.65 10.09
C ALA A 197 13.07 0.87 9.99
N ASP A 198 13.52 2.08 9.65
CA ASP A 198 14.94 2.45 9.63
C ASP A 198 15.53 2.41 11.06
N LYS A 199 14.82 2.95 12.06
CA LYS A 199 15.27 2.91 13.47
C LYS A 199 15.37 1.50 14.03
N ALA A 200 14.44 0.64 13.65
CA ALA A 200 14.41 -0.78 13.93
C ALA A 200 15.47 -1.59 13.15
N ARG A 201 16.18 -0.97 12.19
CA ARG A 201 17.12 -1.65 11.28
C ARG A 201 16.49 -2.84 10.56
N VAL A 202 15.22 -2.70 10.18
CA VAL A 202 14.49 -3.71 9.39
C VAL A 202 15.30 -4.05 8.13
N SER A 203 15.40 -5.35 7.83
CA SER A 203 16.25 -5.86 6.75
C SER A 203 15.70 -5.64 5.33
N ARG A 204 14.99 -4.54 5.09
CA ARG A 204 14.39 -4.17 3.80
C ARG A 204 14.62 -2.71 3.49
N SER A 205 14.82 -2.41 2.20
CA SER A 205 14.99 -1.04 1.71
C SER A 205 13.71 -0.23 1.87
N ALA A 206 13.84 1.08 2.03
CA ALA A 206 12.70 1.99 2.09
C ALA A 206 11.87 1.91 0.79
N GLN A 207 12.53 1.69 -0.35
CA GLN A 207 11.85 1.46 -1.63
C GLN A 207 11.01 0.20 -1.60
N HIS A 208 11.54 -0.92 -1.12
CA HIS A 208 10.81 -2.18 -1.05
C HIS A 208 9.57 -2.03 -0.17
N LEU A 209 9.74 -1.49 1.04
CA LEU A 209 8.63 -1.26 1.98
C LEU A 209 7.56 -0.32 1.40
N THR A 210 7.98 0.75 0.71
CA THR A 210 7.06 1.71 0.08
C THR A 210 6.24 1.06 -1.03
N VAL A 211 6.91 0.40 -1.98
CA VAL A 211 6.26 -0.26 -3.11
C VAL A 211 5.32 -1.35 -2.63
N TYR A 212 5.75 -2.14 -1.64
CA TYR A 212 4.94 -3.24 -1.14
C TYR A 212 3.68 -2.77 -0.43
N GLN A 213 3.77 -1.74 0.43
CA GLN A 213 2.59 -1.18 1.10
C GLN A 213 1.62 -0.53 0.10
N ALA A 214 2.15 0.20 -0.89
CA ALA A 214 1.33 0.80 -1.93
C ALA A 214 0.62 -0.28 -2.77
N HIS A 215 1.32 -1.35 -3.15
CA HIS A 215 0.75 -2.50 -3.84
C HIS A 215 -0.39 -3.15 -3.04
N MET A 216 -0.16 -3.40 -1.74
CA MET A 216 -1.17 -3.99 -0.86
C MET A 216 -2.40 -3.09 -0.68
N LEU A 217 -2.24 -1.77 -0.70
CA LEU A 217 -3.36 -0.81 -0.71
C LEU A 217 -4.13 -0.89 -2.04
N LEU A 218 -3.46 -0.88 -3.18
CA LEU A 218 -4.14 -0.96 -4.48
C LEU A 218 -4.87 -2.30 -4.69
N ASN A 219 -4.30 -3.40 -4.19
CA ASN A 219 -4.99 -4.70 -4.15
C ASN A 219 -6.32 -4.60 -3.37
N ARG A 220 -6.34 -3.89 -2.22
CA ARG A 220 -7.57 -3.66 -1.45
C ARG A 220 -8.58 -2.78 -2.21
N LEU A 221 -8.13 -1.92 -3.10
CA LEU A 221 -9.00 -1.14 -4.01
C LEU A 221 -9.53 -1.98 -5.18
N GLY A 222 -9.11 -3.23 -5.32
CA GLY A 222 -9.51 -4.14 -6.40
C GLY A 222 -8.76 -3.91 -7.71
N LEU A 223 -7.55 -3.36 -7.66
CA LEU A 223 -6.74 -3.02 -8.83
C LEU A 223 -5.69 -4.10 -9.08
N SER A 224 -5.58 -4.55 -10.33
CA SER A 224 -4.58 -5.52 -10.76
C SER A 224 -3.21 -4.89 -10.94
N LEU A 225 -2.14 -5.70 -10.99
CA LEU A 225 -0.77 -5.25 -11.29
C LEU A 225 -0.66 -4.48 -12.61
N ARG A 226 -1.46 -4.85 -13.62
CA ARG A 226 -1.48 -4.15 -14.91
C ARG A 226 -2.09 -2.76 -14.76
N GLU A 227 -3.15 -2.62 -13.97
CA GLU A 227 -3.76 -1.32 -13.69
C GLU A 227 -2.84 -0.47 -12.83
N GLU A 228 -2.18 -1.07 -11.83
CA GLU A 228 -1.14 -0.43 -11.02
C GLU A 228 0.00 0.12 -11.89
N ALA A 229 0.50 -0.64 -12.86
CA ALA A 229 1.51 -0.16 -13.80
C ALA A 229 1.04 1.09 -14.59
N ALA A 230 -0.23 1.12 -15.02
CA ALA A 230 -0.78 2.28 -15.72
C ALA A 230 -0.94 3.50 -14.79
N MET A 231 -1.42 3.28 -13.57
CA MET A 231 -1.52 4.34 -12.54
C MET A 231 -0.15 4.88 -12.14
N GLY A 232 0.87 4.02 -12.03
CA GLY A 232 2.24 4.42 -11.76
C GLY A 232 2.80 5.36 -12.81
N LEU A 233 2.45 5.18 -14.09
CA LEU A 233 2.82 6.10 -15.17
C LEU A 233 2.14 7.48 -15.05
N TYR A 234 0.87 7.54 -14.61
CA TYR A 234 0.21 8.81 -14.31
C TYR A 234 0.83 9.49 -13.08
N ALA A 235 1.08 8.72 -12.01
CA ALA A 235 1.69 9.18 -10.77
C ALA A 235 3.11 9.71 -10.96
N ARG A 236 3.91 9.05 -11.82
CA ARG A 236 5.27 9.47 -12.19
C ARG A 236 5.32 10.91 -12.72
N THR A 237 4.33 11.30 -13.49
CA THR A 237 4.29 12.62 -14.15
C THR A 237 3.47 13.64 -13.35
N TRP A 238 2.93 13.25 -12.20
CA TRP A 238 2.21 14.12 -11.28
C TRP A 238 3.18 14.94 -10.40
N SER A 239 2.73 16.10 -9.92
CA SER A 239 3.46 16.90 -8.94
C SER A 239 2.50 17.78 -8.13
N THR A 240 2.94 18.26 -6.97
CA THR A 240 2.15 19.19 -6.15
C THR A 240 1.91 20.51 -6.83
N GLU A 241 2.88 20.98 -7.60
CA GLU A 241 2.76 22.21 -8.39
C GLU A 241 1.73 22.01 -9.51
N ARG A 242 1.73 20.84 -10.14
CA ARG A 242 0.73 20.48 -11.17
C ARG A 242 -0.66 20.36 -10.59
N GLU A 243 -0.80 19.76 -9.42
CA GLU A 243 -2.06 19.67 -8.69
C GLU A 243 -2.61 21.08 -8.42
N ALA A 244 -1.81 21.98 -7.82
CA ALA A 244 -2.19 23.37 -7.58
C ALA A 244 -2.60 24.10 -8.86
N MET A 245 -1.79 24.03 -9.92
CA MET A 245 -2.10 24.65 -11.22
C MET A 245 -3.40 24.16 -11.86
N LEU A 246 -3.83 22.94 -11.58
CA LEU A 246 -5.09 22.37 -12.10
C LEU A 246 -6.29 22.74 -11.22
N LEU A 247 -6.07 22.99 -9.94
CA LEU A 247 -7.11 23.43 -9.00
C LEU A 247 -7.37 24.94 -9.12
N ASP A 248 -6.33 25.75 -9.34
CA ASP A 248 -6.41 27.21 -9.48
C ASP A 248 -7.10 27.68 -10.79
N LYS A 249 -7.36 26.76 -11.72
CA LYS A 249 -8.02 27.05 -13.01
C LYS A 249 -9.56 26.99 -12.93
N HIS A 250 -10.11 27.04 -11.73
CA HIS A 250 -11.54 27.02 -11.43
C HIS A 250 -11.89 28.06 -10.38
#